data_AF-A0A257H385-F1
#
_entry.id   AF-A0A257H385-F1
#
_cell.length_a   1.000
_cell.length_b   1.000
_cell.length_c   1.000
_cell.angle_alpha   90.00
_cell.angle_beta   90.00
_cell.angle_gamma   90.00
#
_symmetry.space_group_name_H-M   'P 1'
#
loop_
_entity.id
_entity.type
_entity.pdbx_description
1 polymer ?
#
loop_
_entity_poly.entity_id
_entity_poly.type
_entity_poly.pdbx_seq_one_letter_code
_entity_poly.pdbx_strand_id
1 'polypeptide(L)'
;MACGTAEAASFRQGLGEFFMDDPWRYEAAWVVPSAAVQDKLLALLADTTRTMAMHRKPYSIVSYAWGQKYQQSNQWALETLATAMEPGIAEAPGANSRAQLAQAWLQAKGYLPTVLNIGPLSRLGGRLTAANVAFDDHPHEKRYADRIETVTVDSVFSWLQTTGMAGAAQHLDCAQISCTARSR
;
A
#
# COMPACT_ATOMS: atom_id res chain seq x y z
N MET A 1 -0.08 15.32 -12.95
CA MET A 1 0.10 15.07 -11.51
C MET A 1 1.58 15.24 -11.19
N ALA A 2 1.94 15.75 -10.01
CA ALA A 2 3.34 15.85 -9.62
C ALA A 2 3.75 14.55 -8.93
N CYS A 3 4.74 13.84 -9.48
CA CYS A 3 5.33 12.65 -8.85
C CYS A 3 6.49 13.06 -7.93
N GLY A 4 6.82 12.24 -6.93
CA GLY A 4 7.99 12.42 -6.06
C GLY A 4 7.85 13.49 -4.97
N THR A 5 6.62 13.91 -4.63
CA THR A 5 6.35 14.89 -3.57
C THR A 5 6.17 14.25 -2.19
N ALA A 6 6.32 15.04 -1.13
CA ALA A 6 6.07 14.62 0.26
C ALA A 6 4.57 14.53 0.63
N GLU A 7 3.68 14.76 -0.34
CA GLU A 7 2.23 14.81 -0.13
C GLU A 7 1.53 13.74 -0.98
N ALA A 8 0.77 12.88 -0.31
CA ALA A 8 -0.08 11.91 -0.95
C ALA A 8 -1.35 12.59 -1.49
N ALA A 9 -1.91 12.01 -2.54
CA ALA A 9 -3.23 12.32 -3.05
C ALA A 9 -3.92 11.03 -3.51
N SER A 10 -5.25 10.96 -3.36
CA SER A 10 -6.07 9.85 -3.84
C SER A 10 -6.93 10.31 -5.01
N PHE A 11 -6.96 9.51 -6.07
CA PHE A 11 -7.72 9.79 -7.29
C PHE A 11 -8.60 8.60 -7.63
N ARG A 12 -9.77 8.88 -8.22
CA ARG A 12 -10.65 7.86 -8.78
C ARG A 12 -10.43 7.82 -10.30
N GLN A 13 -9.72 6.80 -10.76
CA GLN A 13 -9.31 6.63 -12.16
C GLN A 13 -9.71 5.24 -12.67
N GLY A 14 -9.87 5.10 -13.98
CA GLY A 14 -10.05 3.81 -14.61
C GLY A 14 -8.73 3.05 -14.73
N LEU A 15 -8.81 1.76 -15.03
CA LEU A 15 -7.61 0.93 -15.27
C LEU A 15 -6.83 1.41 -16.51
N GLY A 16 -7.51 1.94 -17.52
CA GLY A 16 -6.85 2.49 -18.70
C GLY A 16 -5.91 3.63 -18.35
N GLU A 17 -6.37 4.61 -17.56
CA GLU A 17 -5.55 5.72 -17.09
C GLU A 17 -4.38 5.25 -16.21
N PHE A 18 -4.58 4.20 -15.41
CA PHE A 18 -3.50 3.61 -14.60
C PHE A 18 -2.40 2.98 -15.46
N PHE A 19 -2.76 2.24 -16.51
CA PHE A 19 -1.79 1.58 -17.39
C PHE A 19 -1.16 2.51 -18.43
N MET A 20 -1.71 3.70 -18.64
CA MET A 20 -1.13 4.74 -19.50
C MET A 20 -0.05 5.58 -18.82
N ASP A 21 0.30 5.27 -17.56
CA ASP A 21 1.45 5.90 -16.87
C ASP A 21 2.79 5.41 -17.47
N ASP A 22 3.91 5.96 -16.99
CA ASP A 22 5.27 5.62 -17.44
C ASP A 22 5.99 4.71 -16.41
N PRO A 23 5.71 3.39 -16.37
CA PRO A 23 6.31 2.50 -15.40
C PRO A 23 7.77 2.19 -15.77
N TRP A 24 8.63 2.08 -14.76
CA TRP A 24 10.03 1.66 -14.94
C TRP A 24 10.16 0.27 -15.58
N ARG A 25 9.24 -0.65 -15.25
CA ARG A 25 9.07 -1.97 -15.90
C ARG A 25 7.60 -2.13 -16.24
N TYR A 26 7.30 -2.58 -17.46
CA TYR A 26 5.93 -2.88 -17.89
C TYR A 26 5.45 -4.23 -17.34
N GLU A 27 5.42 -4.32 -16.01
CA GLU A 27 4.96 -5.49 -15.26
C GLU A 27 3.79 -5.08 -14.39
N ALA A 28 2.77 -5.93 -14.37
CA ALA A 28 1.61 -5.79 -13.51
C ALA A 28 1.41 -7.06 -12.71
N ALA A 29 0.95 -6.91 -11.47
CA ALA A 29 0.54 -8.02 -10.65
C ALA A 29 -0.72 -7.67 -9.88
N TRP A 30 -1.61 -8.64 -9.70
CA TRP A 30 -2.86 -8.44 -8.97
C TRP A 30 -3.29 -9.71 -8.26
N VAL A 31 -4.09 -9.56 -7.21
CA VAL A 31 -4.80 -10.65 -6.55
C VAL A 31 -6.29 -10.40 -6.70
N VAL A 32 -7.07 -11.48 -6.83
CA VAL A 32 -8.54 -11.39 -6.83
C VAL A 32 -9.03 -11.63 -5.40
N PRO A 33 -9.64 -10.64 -4.72
CA PRO A 33 -10.18 -10.86 -3.39
C PRO A 33 -11.30 -11.89 -3.41
N SER A 34 -11.53 -12.58 -2.28
CA SER A 34 -12.69 -13.47 -2.14
C SER A 34 -14.00 -12.70 -2.31
N ALA A 35 -15.09 -13.38 -2.67
CA ALA A 35 -16.40 -12.73 -2.88
C ALA A 35 -16.83 -11.90 -1.65
N ALA A 36 -16.65 -12.43 -0.44
CA ALA A 36 -16.96 -11.71 0.79
C ALA A 36 -16.13 -10.43 0.95
N VAL A 37 -14.84 -10.46 0.59
CA VAL A 37 -13.99 -9.27 0.65
C VAL A 37 -14.38 -8.26 -0.43
N GLN A 38 -14.73 -8.72 -1.64
CA GLN A 38 -15.21 -7.85 -2.73
C GLN A 38 -16.48 -7.10 -2.32
N ASP A 39 -17.47 -7.79 -1.75
CA ASP A 39 -18.74 -7.17 -1.30
C ASP A 39 -18.50 -6.06 -0.27
N LYS A 40 -17.62 -6.32 0.71
CA LYS A 40 -17.29 -5.35 1.76
C LYS A 40 -16.50 -4.17 1.21
N LEU A 41 -15.50 -4.41 0.37
CA LEU A 41 -14.74 -3.36 -0.28
C LEU A 41 -15.62 -2.49 -1.17
N LEU A 42 -16.49 -3.08 -1.98
CA LEU A 42 -17.40 -2.36 -2.86
C LEU A 42 -18.30 -1.41 -2.07
N ALA A 43 -18.87 -1.88 -0.95
CA ALA A 43 -19.70 -1.05 -0.09
C ALA A 43 -18.94 0.17 0.49
N LEU A 44 -17.67 0.00 0.87
CA LEU A 44 -16.84 1.11 1.37
C LEU A 44 -16.43 2.07 0.24
N LEU A 45 -15.95 1.54 -0.88
CA LEU A 45 -15.42 2.32 -2.00
C LEU A 45 -16.50 3.08 -2.78
N ALA A 46 -17.75 2.62 -2.71
CA ALA A 46 -18.90 3.37 -3.22
C ALA A 46 -19.13 4.69 -2.46
N ASP A 47 -18.73 4.75 -1.18
CA ASP A 47 -18.78 5.95 -0.34
C ASP A 47 -17.43 6.68 -0.37
N THR A 48 -17.36 7.71 -1.21
CA THR A 48 -16.13 8.51 -1.35
C THR A 48 -15.78 9.26 -0.06
N THR A 49 -16.76 9.68 0.73
CA THR A 49 -16.53 10.38 2.00
C THR A 49 -15.82 9.46 2.99
N ARG A 50 -16.32 8.23 3.14
CA ARG A 50 -15.71 7.23 4.04
C ARG A 50 -14.34 6.78 3.56
N THR A 51 -14.17 6.60 2.25
CA THR A 51 -12.89 6.21 1.65
C THR A 51 -11.83 7.29 1.84
N MET A 52 -12.18 8.57 1.58
CA MET A 52 -11.26 9.69 1.75
C MET A 52 -10.98 10.02 3.23
N ALA A 53 -11.84 9.60 4.16
CA ALA A 53 -11.61 9.76 5.59
C ALA A 53 -10.41 8.95 6.13
N MET A 54 -9.91 7.97 5.34
CA MET A 54 -8.69 7.18 5.62
C MET A 54 -7.41 7.81 5.06
N HIS A 55 -7.55 8.78 4.16
CA HIS A 55 -6.42 9.41 3.48
C HIS A 55 -5.68 10.38 4.41
N ARG A 56 -4.35 10.26 4.45
CA ARG A 56 -3.45 11.16 5.15
C ARG A 56 -2.45 11.76 4.17
N LYS A 57 -2.27 13.08 4.25
CA LYS A 57 -1.41 13.83 3.33
C LYS A 57 0.08 13.53 3.49
N PRO A 58 0.67 13.50 4.70
CA PRO A 58 2.12 13.30 4.80
C PRO A 58 2.51 11.93 4.23
N TYR A 59 3.36 11.93 3.21
CA TYR A 59 3.72 10.75 2.46
C TYR A 59 5.19 10.39 2.65
N SER A 60 5.45 9.09 2.82
CA SER A 60 6.78 8.50 2.72
C SER A 60 6.66 7.15 2.04
N ILE A 61 7.43 6.91 0.98
CA ILE A 61 7.47 5.62 0.28
C ILE A 61 8.03 4.49 1.17
N VAL A 62 8.72 4.86 2.24
CA VAL A 62 9.31 3.96 3.24
C VAL A 62 8.72 4.21 4.62
N SER A 63 7.46 4.67 4.74
CA SER A 63 6.83 4.88 6.06
C SER A 63 6.87 3.61 6.92
N TYR A 64 6.99 3.81 8.22
CA TYR A 64 6.92 2.70 9.18
C TYR A 64 5.52 2.09 9.12
N ALA A 65 5.42 0.77 8.92
CA ALA A 65 4.15 0.07 8.71
C ALA A 65 3.13 0.29 9.85
N TRP A 66 3.64 0.55 11.06
CA TRP A 66 2.84 0.80 12.27
C TRP A 66 2.94 2.25 12.74
N GLY A 67 3.54 3.12 11.94
CA GLY A 67 3.61 4.55 12.16
C GLY A 67 2.31 5.25 11.77
N GLN A 68 2.10 6.45 12.31
CA GLN A 68 0.96 7.30 11.97
C GLN A 68 1.35 8.66 11.40
N LYS A 69 2.65 8.96 11.37
CA LYS A 69 3.18 10.24 10.92
C LYS A 69 3.10 10.37 9.40
N TYR A 70 3.44 9.29 8.68
CA TYR A 70 3.34 9.20 7.22
C TYR A 70 2.41 8.06 6.83
N GLN A 71 1.86 8.13 5.62
CA GLN A 71 1.10 7.05 5.00
C GLN A 71 1.69 6.75 3.62
N GLN A 72 2.04 5.49 3.38
CA GLN A 72 2.43 4.96 2.07
C GLN A 72 1.19 4.45 1.30
N SER A 73 1.27 4.34 -0.03
CA SER A 73 0.17 3.87 -0.88
C SER A 73 -0.30 2.44 -0.54
N ASN A 74 0.63 1.49 -0.36
CA ASN A 74 0.26 0.11 0.01
C ASN A 74 -0.34 0.06 1.43
N GLN A 75 0.19 0.88 2.34
CA GLN A 75 -0.36 1.01 3.69
C GLN A 75 -1.80 1.55 3.66
N TRP A 76 -2.08 2.57 2.86
CA TRP A 76 -3.45 3.08 2.67
C TRP A 76 -4.38 2.00 2.12
N ALA A 77 -3.94 1.19 1.16
CA ALA A 77 -4.73 0.09 0.62
C ALA A 77 -5.08 -0.97 1.69
N LEU A 78 -4.12 -1.36 2.53
CA LEU A 78 -4.37 -2.29 3.64
C LEU A 78 -5.27 -1.70 4.73
N GLU A 79 -5.03 -0.45 5.12
CA GLU A 79 -5.86 0.23 6.13
C GLU A 79 -7.31 0.40 5.63
N THR A 80 -7.49 0.62 4.33
CA THR A 80 -8.81 0.66 3.67
C THR A 80 -9.48 -0.71 3.64
N LEU A 81 -8.74 -1.78 3.33
CA LEU A 81 -9.24 -3.15 3.44
C LEU A 81 -9.67 -3.49 4.87
N ALA A 82 -8.83 -3.19 5.87
CA ALA A 82 -9.18 -3.40 7.27
C ALA A 82 -10.47 -2.67 7.64
N THR A 83 -10.64 -1.43 7.17
CA THR A 83 -11.84 -0.62 7.39
C THR A 83 -13.09 -1.21 6.74
N ALA A 84 -12.95 -1.84 5.56
CA ALA A 84 -14.06 -2.53 4.91
C ALA A 84 -14.46 -3.80 5.66
N MET A 85 -13.48 -4.53 6.19
CA MET A 85 -13.68 -5.78 6.93
C MET A 85 -14.18 -5.56 8.36
N GLU A 86 -13.86 -4.43 8.98
CA GLU A 86 -14.28 -4.02 10.31
C GLU A 86 -14.91 -2.62 10.28
N PRO A 87 -16.22 -2.51 9.97
CA PRO A 87 -16.87 -1.22 9.72
C PRO A 87 -16.77 -0.20 10.87
N GLY A 88 -16.64 -0.67 12.12
CA GLY A 88 -16.46 0.19 13.29
C GLY A 88 -15.20 1.05 13.24
N ILE A 89 -14.19 0.67 12.44
CA ILE A 89 -13.01 1.50 12.19
C ILE A 89 -13.40 2.82 11.54
N ALA A 90 -14.34 2.81 10.57
CA ALA A 90 -14.74 4.02 9.85
C ALA A 90 -15.39 5.05 10.78
N GLU A 91 -16.05 4.59 11.84
CA GLU A 91 -16.78 5.41 12.81
C GLU A 91 -15.86 6.13 13.80
N ALA A 92 -14.60 5.70 13.93
CA ALA A 92 -13.67 6.29 14.87
C ALA A 92 -13.37 7.78 14.53
N PRO A 93 -13.17 8.63 15.55
CA PRO A 93 -12.96 10.06 15.35
C PRO A 93 -11.55 10.35 14.84
N GLY A 94 -11.47 10.99 13.66
CA GLY A 94 -10.23 11.46 13.07
C GLY A 94 -9.35 10.37 12.44
N ALA A 95 -8.50 10.76 11.50
CA ALA A 95 -7.71 9.82 10.70
C ALA A 95 -6.72 8.97 11.55
N ASN A 96 -6.16 9.53 12.62
CA ASN A 96 -5.21 8.80 13.47
C ASN A 96 -5.87 7.64 14.23
N SER A 97 -7.06 7.84 14.79
CA SER A 97 -7.80 6.77 15.49
C SER A 97 -8.19 5.66 14.53
N ARG A 98 -8.62 6.01 13.32
CA ARG A 98 -8.92 5.02 12.27
C ARG A 98 -7.70 4.21 11.88
N ALA A 99 -6.56 4.89 11.67
CA ALA A 99 -5.30 4.22 11.36
C ALA A 99 -4.87 3.28 12.50
N GLN A 100 -4.98 3.70 13.77
CA GLN A 100 -4.68 2.87 14.93
C GLN A 100 -5.52 1.58 14.95
N LEU A 101 -6.84 1.70 14.77
CA LEU A 101 -7.74 0.55 14.78
C LEU A 101 -7.51 -0.36 13.58
N ALA A 102 -7.28 0.20 12.39
CA ALA A 102 -6.92 -0.57 11.20
C ALA A 102 -5.62 -1.34 11.39
N GLN A 103 -4.59 -0.70 11.95
CA GLN A 103 -3.30 -1.33 12.24
C GLN A 103 -3.45 -2.43 13.31
N ALA A 104 -4.23 -2.20 14.37
CA ALA A 104 -4.52 -3.21 15.38
C ALA A 104 -5.27 -4.41 14.79
N TRP A 105 -6.23 -4.17 13.90
CA TRP A 105 -6.93 -5.23 13.18
C TRP A 105 -5.97 -6.03 12.28
N LEU A 106 -5.09 -5.36 11.54
CA LEU A 106 -4.07 -6.01 10.70
C LEU A 106 -3.13 -6.90 11.53
N GLN A 107 -2.66 -6.42 12.68
CA GLN A 107 -1.84 -7.20 13.62
C GLN A 107 -2.62 -8.42 14.16
N ALA A 108 -3.88 -8.23 14.55
CA ALA A 108 -4.73 -9.32 15.02
C ALA A 108 -5.01 -10.38 13.93
N LYS A 109 -4.97 -9.98 12.65
CA LYS A 109 -5.06 -10.87 11.49
C LYS A 109 -3.70 -11.39 11.00
N GLY A 110 -2.64 -11.17 11.77
CA GLY A 110 -1.31 -11.73 11.49
C GLY A 110 -0.59 -11.10 10.30
N TYR A 111 -0.92 -9.85 9.92
CA TYR A 111 -0.16 -9.14 8.89
C TYR A 111 1.26 -8.85 9.38
N LEU A 112 2.26 -9.20 8.56
CA LEU A 112 3.66 -8.92 8.82
C LEU A 112 4.24 -8.03 7.71
N PRO A 113 4.77 -6.85 8.03
CA PRO A 113 5.42 -6.00 7.03
C PRO A 113 6.77 -6.58 6.60
N THR A 114 7.23 -6.17 5.42
CA THR A 114 8.58 -6.50 4.96
C THR A 114 9.59 -5.68 5.72
N VAL A 115 10.71 -6.32 6.11
CA VAL A 115 11.89 -5.65 6.64
C VAL A 115 12.85 -5.38 5.48
N LEU A 116 12.93 -4.13 5.03
CA LEU A 116 13.93 -3.71 4.06
C LEU A 116 15.25 -3.42 4.76
N ASN A 117 16.35 -3.91 4.19
CA ASN A 117 17.71 -3.61 4.65
C ASN A 117 18.27 -2.45 3.81
N ILE A 118 18.16 -1.22 4.31
CA ILE A 118 18.63 -0.01 3.61
C ILE A 118 19.82 0.58 4.37
N GLY A 119 21.02 0.29 3.87
CA GLY A 119 22.28 0.75 4.44
C GLY A 119 22.53 2.27 4.33
N PRO A 120 23.49 2.82 5.10
CA PRO A 120 23.72 4.27 5.20
C PRO A 120 24.14 4.93 3.89
N LEU A 121 24.92 4.22 3.06
CA LEU A 121 25.37 4.70 1.75
C LEU A 121 24.21 4.86 0.77
N SER A 122 23.24 3.94 0.81
CA SER A 122 22.01 4.06 0.00
C SER A 122 21.20 5.28 0.42
N ARG A 123 21.16 5.61 1.72
CA ARG A 123 20.45 6.77 2.29
C ARG A 123 21.06 8.11 1.84
N LEU A 124 22.38 8.16 1.64
CA LEU A 124 23.12 9.37 1.27
C LEU A 124 23.30 9.55 -0.25
N GLY A 125 23.33 8.47 -1.04
CA GLY A 125 23.66 8.52 -2.48
C GLY A 125 22.59 7.98 -3.44
N GLY A 126 21.57 7.29 -2.95
CA GLY A 126 20.43 6.85 -3.78
C GLY A 126 19.37 7.95 -3.90
N ARG A 127 18.33 7.71 -4.69
CA ARG A 127 17.09 8.53 -4.76
C ARG A 127 16.34 8.69 -3.41
N LEU A 128 16.98 8.37 -2.28
CA LEU A 128 16.53 8.52 -0.90
C LEU A 128 16.67 9.97 -0.37
N THR A 129 17.20 10.89 -1.17
CA THR A 129 17.06 12.36 -0.98
C THR A 129 15.78 12.91 -1.59
N ALA A 130 14.92 12.07 -2.17
CA ALA A 130 13.65 12.48 -2.73
C ALA A 130 12.71 13.00 -1.64
N ALA A 131 11.87 13.98 -1.96
CA ALA A 131 10.96 14.62 -1.01
C ALA A 131 9.96 13.64 -0.37
N ASN A 132 9.79 12.46 -0.95
CA ASN A 132 8.90 11.40 -0.49
C ASN A 132 9.58 10.30 0.36
N VAL A 133 10.76 10.58 0.95
CA VAL A 133 11.49 9.63 1.79
C VAL A 133 11.73 10.24 3.17
N ALA A 134 11.15 9.62 4.19
CA ALA A 134 11.34 10.00 5.59
C ALA A 134 11.50 8.75 6.48
N PHE A 135 12.42 8.82 7.45
CA PHE A 135 12.77 7.72 8.38
C PHE A 135 12.47 8.05 9.85
N ASP A 136 11.85 9.19 10.12
CA ASP A 136 11.67 9.75 11.45
C ASP A 136 10.35 9.37 12.15
N ASP A 137 9.66 8.38 11.59
CA ASP A 137 8.54 7.67 12.19
C ASP A 137 8.89 6.23 12.62
N HIS A 138 10.11 5.78 12.35
CA HIS A 138 10.60 4.45 12.74
C HIS A 138 11.06 4.44 14.20
N PRO A 139 10.79 3.37 14.97
CA PRO A 139 11.33 3.21 16.32
C PRO A 139 12.86 3.36 16.32
N HIS A 140 13.41 4.06 17.33
CA HIS A 140 14.83 4.40 17.39
C HIS A 140 15.75 3.19 17.21
N GLU A 141 15.43 2.05 17.83
CA GLU A 141 16.18 0.80 17.73
C GLU A 141 16.25 0.26 16.29
N LYS A 142 15.22 0.50 15.47
CA LYS A 142 15.13 0.03 14.08
C LYS A 142 15.78 1.03 13.10
N ARG A 143 15.73 2.34 13.40
CA ARG A 143 16.30 3.41 12.56
C ARG A 143 17.82 3.28 12.37
N TYR A 144 18.54 2.81 13.38
CA TYR A 144 20.00 2.65 13.37
C TYR A 144 20.47 1.26 12.94
N ALA A 145 19.56 0.28 12.80
CA ALA A 145 19.89 -1.10 12.45
C ALA A 145 19.75 -1.41 10.94
N ASP A 146 19.62 -0.39 10.09
CA ASP A 146 19.32 -0.54 8.66
C ASP A 146 18.01 -1.26 8.32
N ARG A 147 17.15 -1.51 9.30
CA ARG A 147 15.92 -2.29 9.18
C ARG A 147 14.69 -1.40 9.14
N ILE A 148 14.07 -1.33 7.98
CA ILE A 148 12.89 -0.50 7.71
C ILE A 148 11.70 -1.44 7.51
N GLU A 149 10.79 -1.42 8.48
CA GLU A 149 9.55 -2.19 8.39
C GLU A 149 8.50 -1.37 7.64
N THR A 150 8.24 -1.75 6.40
CA THR A 150 7.29 -1.03 5.54
C THR A 150 6.36 -1.98 4.81
N VAL A 151 5.27 -1.45 4.29
CA VAL A 151 4.30 -2.24 3.52
C VAL A 151 4.79 -2.39 2.09
N THR A 152 4.84 -3.62 1.60
CA THR A 152 5.23 -3.95 0.22
C THR A 152 4.14 -4.74 -0.47
N VAL A 153 4.12 -4.74 -1.80
CA VAL A 153 3.18 -5.56 -2.57
C VAL A 153 3.34 -7.04 -2.22
N ASP A 154 4.57 -7.53 -2.09
CA ASP A 154 4.85 -8.93 -1.76
C ASP A 154 4.29 -9.33 -0.37
N SER A 155 4.49 -8.47 0.65
CA SER A 155 3.94 -8.74 1.99
C SER A 155 2.42 -8.72 1.98
N VAL A 156 1.80 -7.82 1.20
CA VAL A 156 0.34 -7.75 1.03
C VAL A 156 -0.19 -9.02 0.35
N PHE A 157 0.38 -9.41 -0.79
CA PHE A 157 -0.09 -10.56 -1.57
C PHE A 157 0.05 -11.86 -0.81
N SER A 158 1.22 -12.08 -0.18
CA SER A 158 1.47 -13.25 0.65
C SER A 158 0.46 -13.35 1.80
N TRP A 159 0.23 -12.24 2.51
CA TRP A 159 -0.73 -12.22 3.62
C TRP A 159 -2.18 -12.44 3.15
N LEU A 160 -2.61 -11.81 2.06
CA LEU A 160 -3.98 -11.98 1.54
C LEU A 160 -4.25 -13.42 1.10
N GLN A 161 -3.25 -14.07 0.49
CA GLN A 161 -3.36 -15.46 0.07
C GLN A 161 -3.38 -16.41 1.28
N THR A 162 -2.44 -16.25 2.22
CA THR A 162 -2.34 -17.12 3.40
C THR A 162 -3.54 -17.02 4.33
N THR A 163 -4.21 -15.86 4.38
CA THR A 163 -5.44 -15.65 5.16
C THR A 163 -6.72 -16.02 4.43
N GLY A 164 -6.64 -16.44 3.16
CA GLY A 164 -7.80 -16.75 2.33
C GLY A 164 -8.65 -15.52 1.94
N MET A 165 -8.12 -14.31 2.15
CA MET A 165 -8.80 -13.07 1.75
C MET A 165 -8.71 -12.81 0.25
N ALA A 166 -7.72 -13.38 -0.43
CA ALA A 166 -7.60 -13.37 -1.88
C ALA A 166 -7.05 -14.68 -2.43
N GLY A 167 -7.21 -14.90 -3.73
CA GLY A 167 -6.54 -15.98 -4.45
C GLY A 167 -5.04 -15.76 -4.63
N ALA A 168 -4.40 -16.65 -5.40
CA ALA A 168 -2.98 -16.51 -5.75
C ALA A 168 -2.74 -15.25 -6.61
N ALA A 169 -1.58 -14.62 -6.40
CA ALA A 169 -1.14 -13.49 -7.21
C ALA A 169 -1.00 -13.89 -8.69
N GLN A 170 -1.56 -13.05 -9.55
CA GLN A 170 -1.42 -13.12 -10.99
C GLN A 170 -0.33 -12.13 -11.41
N HIS A 171 0.46 -12.50 -12.40
CA HIS A 171 1.53 -11.66 -12.94
C HIS A 171 1.37 -11.53 -14.44
N LEU A 172 1.65 -10.33 -14.94
CA LEU A 172 1.61 -9.99 -16.34
C LEU A 172 2.86 -9.21 -16.69
N ASP A 173 3.68 -9.79 -17.55
CA ASP A 173 4.79 -9.12 -18.21
C ASP A 173 4.33 -8.69 -19.60
N CYS A 174 4.19 -7.38 -19.83
CA CYS A 174 3.72 -6.85 -21.11
C CYS A 174 4.69 -7.16 -22.27
N ALA A 175 5.96 -7.43 -22.00
CA ALA A 175 6.90 -7.89 -23.02
C ALA A 175 6.52 -9.28 -23.56
N GLN A 176 5.93 -10.14 -22.71
CA GLN A 176 5.48 -11.48 -23.11
C GLN A 176 4.16 -11.46 -23.90
N ILE A 177 3.31 -10.45 -23.70
CA ILE A 177 2.05 -10.27 -24.46
C ILE A 177 2.33 -9.88 -25.92
N SER A 178 3.38 -9.08 -26.16
CA SER A 178 3.75 -8.66 -27.52
C SER A 178 4.28 -9.81 -28.39
N CYS A 179 4.76 -10.90 -27.78
CA CYS A 179 5.18 -12.11 -28.51
C CYS A 179 4.01 -13.03 -28.89
N THR A 180 2.84 -12.93 -28.23
CA THR A 180 1.66 -13.76 -28.53
C THR A 180 0.69 -13.08 -29.49
N ALA A 181 0.78 -11.76 -29.69
CA ALA A 181 -0.08 -11.00 -30.60
C ALA A 181 0.34 -11.03 -32.09
N ARG A 182 1.39 -11.79 -32.46
CA ARG A 182 1.74 -12.09 -33.87
C ARG A 182 1.59 -13.58 -34.18
N SER A 183 0.37 -14.09 -34.15
CA SER A 183 -0.06 -15.19 -35.04
C SER A 183 -1.58 -15.34 -35.03
N ARG A 184 -2.26 -14.58 -35.88
CA ARG A 184 -3.31 -14.99 -36.83
C ARG A 184 -3.98 -13.78 -37.44
#